data_AF-A0A7W0JTU4-F1
#
_entry.id   AF-A0A7W0JTU4-F1
#
_cell.length_a   1.000
_cell.length_b   1.000
_cell.length_c   1.000
_cell.angle_alpha   90.00
_cell.angle_beta   90.00
_cell.angle_gamma   90.00
#
_symmetry.space_group_name_H-M   'P 1'
#
loop_
_entity.id
_entity.type
_entity.pdbx_description
1 polymer ?
#
loop_
_entity_poly.entity_id
_entity_poly.type
_entity_poly.pdbx_seq_one_letter_code
_entity_poly.pdbx_strand_id
1 'polypeptide(L)'
;MKLTLISLVLLIMSCPWQDSNQASNHAREVPLNQEFELRVGQEVVVKGEGVKAKFVSVLEDSRCPKGETCIQEGRGRVALQLTERNEKSVTVELSTASTEQEVDYTDIKSDLFP
;
A
#
# COMPACT_ATOMS: atom_id res chain seq x y z
N MET A 1 -55.27 -5.06 33.24
CA MET A 1 -54.40 -3.94 32.81
C MET A 1 -53.08 -4.09 33.56
N LYS A 2 -51.92 -3.88 32.91
CA LYS A 2 -50.54 -4.10 33.41
C LYS A 2 -49.92 -5.44 33.03
N LEU A 3 -49.73 -5.70 31.74
CA LEU A 3 -48.69 -6.65 31.25
C LEU A 3 -48.40 -6.52 29.75
N THR A 4 -49.23 -5.80 29.00
CA THR A 4 -49.04 -5.55 27.56
C THR A 4 -47.96 -4.51 27.22
N LEU A 5 -47.37 -3.83 28.21
CA LEU A 5 -46.38 -2.75 28.00
C LEU A 5 -44.91 -3.22 28.00
N ILE A 6 -44.62 -4.46 28.41
CA ILE A 6 -43.23 -4.94 28.53
C ILE A 6 -42.71 -5.51 27.20
N SER A 7 -43.59 -5.99 26.31
CA SER A 7 -43.17 -6.63 25.05
C SER A 7 -42.68 -5.64 23.98
N LEU A 8 -42.99 -4.34 24.08
CA LEU A 8 -42.58 -3.34 23.08
C LEU A 8 -41.19 -2.74 23.35
N VAL A 9 -40.64 -2.93 24.55
CA VAL A 9 -39.35 -2.35 24.97
C VAL A 9 -38.16 -3.25 24.59
N LEU A 10 -38.37 -4.55 24.36
CA LEU A 10 -37.30 -5.49 24.01
C LEU A 10 -36.87 -5.47 22.52
N LEU A 11 -37.59 -4.76 21.64
CA LEU A 11 -37.30 -4.71 20.20
C LEU A 11 -36.31 -3.60 19.78
N ILE A 12 -35.83 -2.77 20.71
CA ILE A 12 -34.86 -1.69 20.43
C ILE A 12 -33.41 -2.02 20.85
N MET A 13 -33.15 -3.24 21.35
CA MET A 13 -31.83 -3.70 21.82
C MET A 13 -31.15 -4.69 20.86
N SER A 14 -31.46 -4.64 19.56
CA SER A 14 -30.83 -5.49 18.53
C SER A 14 -30.35 -4.67 17.34
N CYS A 15 -29.73 -3.52 17.59
CA CYS A 15 -28.74 -3.03 16.64
C CYS A 15 -27.42 -3.68 17.08
N PRO A 16 -26.88 -4.69 16.37
CA PRO A 16 -25.44 -4.90 16.45
C PRO A 16 -24.84 -3.60 15.93
N TRP A 17 -24.42 -2.72 16.86
CA TRP A 17 -23.47 -1.67 16.57
C TRP A 17 -22.17 -2.38 16.18
N GLN A 18 -22.14 -2.78 14.92
CA GLN A 18 -20.97 -3.27 14.24
C GLN A 18 -20.10 -2.04 14.04
N ASP A 19 -19.22 -1.78 15.01
CA ASP A 19 -18.15 -0.78 14.89
C ASP A 19 -17.27 -1.22 13.71
N SER A 20 -17.63 -0.80 12.50
CA SER A 20 -16.85 -0.99 11.28
C SER A 20 -15.71 0.02 11.27
N ASN A 21 -14.87 -0.05 12.31
CA ASN A 21 -13.61 0.67 12.42
C ASN A 21 -12.48 -0.28 12.83
N GLN A 22 -12.59 -1.56 12.43
CA GLN A 22 -11.40 -2.36 12.19
C GLN A 22 -10.82 -1.92 10.86
N ALA A 23 -10.06 -0.82 10.90
CA ALA A 23 -8.93 -0.65 10.00
C ALA A 23 -8.01 -1.86 10.25
N SER A 24 -8.32 -2.96 9.59
CA SER A 24 -7.54 -4.17 9.61
C SER A 24 -6.14 -3.77 9.16
N ASN A 25 -5.25 -3.63 10.14
CA ASN A 25 -3.82 -3.40 9.94
C ASN A 25 -3.14 -4.69 9.45
N HIS A 26 -3.90 -5.62 8.85
CA HIS A 26 -3.31 -6.68 8.04
C HIS A 26 -2.89 -6.05 6.73
N ALA A 27 -1.57 -5.92 6.56
CA ALA A 27 -0.97 -5.66 5.27
C ALA A 27 -1.59 -6.62 4.24
N ARG A 28 -2.14 -6.07 3.16
CA ARG A 28 -2.81 -6.84 2.11
C ARG A 28 -1.79 -7.78 1.46
N GLU A 29 -2.07 -9.07 1.43
CA GLU A 29 -1.21 -10.02 0.72
C GLU A 29 -1.49 -10.00 -0.79
N VAL A 30 -0.43 -10.02 -1.58
CA VAL A 30 -0.48 -10.10 -3.05
C VAL A 30 0.36 -11.28 -3.54
N PRO A 31 -0.09 -12.05 -4.54
CA PRO A 31 0.70 -13.14 -5.11
C PRO A 31 1.87 -12.61 -5.94
N LEU A 32 2.97 -13.39 -5.98
CA LEU A 32 4.09 -13.12 -6.86
C LEU A 32 3.67 -13.19 -8.34
N ASN A 33 4.33 -12.41 -9.20
CA ASN A 33 4.08 -12.34 -10.64
C ASN A 33 2.65 -11.90 -11.03
N GLN A 34 1.98 -11.14 -10.17
CA GLN A 34 0.71 -10.50 -10.50
C GLN A 34 0.79 -9.01 -10.24
N GLU A 35 0.21 -8.23 -11.14
CA GLU A 35 0.07 -6.79 -10.96
C GLU A 35 -0.85 -6.50 -9.77
N PHE A 36 -0.51 -5.45 -9.03
CA PHE A 36 -1.33 -4.95 -7.94
C PHE A 36 -1.24 -3.43 -7.88
N GLU A 37 -2.31 -2.82 -7.37
CA GLU A 37 -2.36 -1.39 -7.12
C GLU A 37 -2.03 -1.07 -5.67
N LEU A 38 -1.23 -0.03 -5.48
CA LEU A 38 -0.87 0.51 -4.17
C LEU A 38 -1.06 2.03 -4.18
N ARG A 39 -1.79 2.57 -3.21
CA ARG A 39 -1.88 4.03 -3.00
C ARG A 39 -0.75 4.49 -2.09
N VAL A 40 -0.43 5.78 -2.15
CA VAL A 40 0.52 6.41 -1.22
C VAL A 40 0.13 6.10 0.23
N GLY A 41 1.10 5.67 1.02
CA GLY A 41 0.95 5.24 2.41
C GLY A 41 0.52 3.78 2.60
N GLN A 42 0.03 3.11 1.55
CA GLN A 42 -0.37 1.70 1.64
C GLN A 42 0.84 0.75 1.54
N GLU A 43 0.67 -0.41 2.15
CA GLU A 43 1.64 -1.50 2.11
C GLU A 43 0.98 -2.83 1.74
N VAL A 44 1.77 -3.69 1.10
CA VAL A 44 1.41 -5.06 0.74
C VAL A 44 2.52 -6.02 1.13
N VAL A 45 2.16 -7.27 1.37
CA VAL A 45 3.13 -8.36 1.56
C VAL A 45 3.06 -9.28 0.34
N VAL A 46 4.20 -9.54 -0.27
CA VAL A 46 4.31 -10.48 -1.38
C VAL A 46 4.29 -11.90 -0.81
N LYS A 47 3.25 -12.65 -1.17
CA LYS A 47 3.01 -14.00 -0.68
C LYS A 47 4.13 -14.95 -1.15
N GLY A 48 4.67 -15.73 -0.22
CA GLY A 48 5.75 -16.69 -0.48
C GLY A 48 7.15 -16.11 -0.30
N GLU A 49 7.32 -14.81 -0.53
CA GLU A 49 8.64 -14.15 -0.52
C GLU A 49 8.98 -13.48 0.82
N GLY A 50 7.98 -13.17 1.66
CA GLY A 50 8.22 -12.49 2.93
C GLY A 50 8.72 -11.04 2.80
N VAL A 51 8.60 -10.46 1.60
CA VAL A 51 8.90 -9.06 1.31
C VAL A 51 7.63 -8.22 1.49
N LYS A 52 7.76 -7.13 2.24
CA LYS A 52 6.74 -6.09 2.34
C LYS A 52 7.15 -4.91 1.47
N ALA A 53 6.25 -4.42 0.64
CA ALA A 53 6.44 -3.22 -0.16
C ALA A 53 5.47 -2.13 0.30
N LYS A 54 5.97 -0.92 0.49
CA LYS A 54 5.19 0.25 0.90
C LYS A 54 5.44 1.41 -0.04
N PHE A 55 4.37 1.97 -0.61
CA PHE A 55 4.46 3.20 -1.39
C PHE A 55 4.55 4.38 -0.43
N VAL A 56 5.75 4.95 -0.26
CA VAL A 56 6.00 5.99 0.74
C VAL A 56 5.44 7.33 0.28
N SER A 57 5.86 7.81 -0.89
CA SER A 57 5.50 9.13 -1.38
C SER A 57 5.84 9.31 -2.87
N VAL A 58 5.21 10.32 -3.47
CA VAL A 58 5.63 10.87 -4.76
C VAL A 58 6.71 11.91 -4.51
N LEU A 59 7.88 11.73 -5.11
CA LEU A 59 9.03 12.63 -5.00
C LEU A 59 8.99 13.74 -6.05
N GLU A 60 8.49 13.42 -7.24
CA GLU A 60 8.34 14.36 -8.35
C GLU A 60 7.17 13.90 -9.22
N ASP A 61 6.37 14.85 -9.68
CA ASP A 61 5.36 14.60 -10.71
C ASP A 61 5.31 15.78 -11.68
N SER A 62 6.24 15.78 -12.64
CA SER A 62 6.31 16.73 -13.74
C SER A 62 5.84 16.10 -15.06
N ARG A 63 5.15 14.93 -14.99
CA ARG A 63 4.78 14.12 -16.16
C ARG A 63 3.98 14.93 -17.16
N CYS A 64 4.38 14.86 -18.42
CA CYS A 64 3.65 15.46 -19.53
C CYS A 64 2.34 14.66 -19.76
N PRO A 65 1.15 15.28 -19.69
CA PRO A 65 -0.09 14.57 -19.92
C PRO A 65 -0.17 13.96 -21.32
N LYS A 66 -0.89 12.84 -21.44
CA LYS A 66 -1.04 12.14 -22.72
C LYS A 66 -1.75 13.03 -23.74
N GLY A 67 -1.11 13.25 -24.89
CA GLY A 67 -1.67 14.05 -25.99
C GLY A 67 -1.26 15.53 -25.96
N GLU A 68 -0.50 15.96 -24.96
CA GLU A 68 0.03 17.32 -24.89
C GLU A 68 1.39 17.46 -25.57
N THR A 69 1.70 18.68 -26.02
CA THR A 69 3.04 19.03 -26.52
C THR A 69 3.83 19.72 -25.42
N CYS A 70 4.70 18.99 -24.74
CA CYS A 70 5.58 19.58 -23.73
C CYS A 70 6.90 20.06 -24.34
N ILE A 71 7.39 21.21 -23.87
CA ILE A 71 8.70 21.75 -24.28
C ILE A 71 9.83 20.88 -23.72
N GLN A 72 9.61 20.24 -22.57
CA GLN A 72 10.53 19.33 -21.89
C GLN A 72 9.84 18.00 -21.58
N GLU A 73 10.60 16.91 -21.57
CA GLU A 73 10.13 15.61 -21.11
C GLU A 73 9.77 15.66 -19.62
N GLY A 74 8.53 15.30 -19.31
CA GLY A 74 8.06 15.21 -17.93
C GLY A 74 8.53 13.94 -17.25
N ARG A 75 8.65 13.97 -15.92
CA ARG A 75 9.15 12.83 -15.12
C ARG A 75 8.31 12.62 -13.87
N GLY A 76 7.95 11.37 -13.61
CA GLY A 76 7.40 10.92 -12.33
C GLY A 76 8.48 10.20 -11.54
N ARG A 77 8.66 10.55 -10.26
CA ARG A 77 9.52 9.82 -9.32
C ARG A 77 8.77 9.48 -8.05
N VAL A 78 8.96 8.26 -7.56
CA VAL A 78 8.30 7.74 -6.36
C VAL A 78 9.31 7.07 -5.44
N ALA A 79 9.05 7.12 -4.13
CA ALA A 79 9.78 6.37 -3.12
C ALA A 79 9.00 5.11 -2.75
N LEU A 80 9.62 3.94 -2.91
CA LEU A 80 9.11 2.65 -2.50
C LEU A 80 9.99 2.09 -1.40
N GLN A 81 9.40 1.73 -0.26
CA GLN A 81 10.12 1.06 0.81
C GLN A 81 9.92 -0.46 0.70
N LEU A 82 11.00 -1.21 0.74
CA LEU A 82 11.02 -2.66 0.78
C LEU A 82 11.54 -3.12 2.16
N THR A 83 10.84 -4.05 2.78
CA THR A 83 11.19 -4.62 4.08
C THR A 83 11.14 -6.14 4.00
N GLU A 84 12.25 -6.82 4.29
CA GLU A 84 12.30 -8.27 4.44
C GLU A 84 11.89 -8.69 5.86
N ARG A 85 11.36 -9.91 5.99
CA ARG A 85 10.78 -10.43 7.22
C ARG A 85 11.79 -10.31 8.39
N ASN A 86 11.51 -9.38 9.31
CA ASN A 86 12.29 -9.06 10.52
C ASN A 86 13.67 -8.42 10.26
N GLU A 87 13.91 -7.87 9.07
CA GLU A 87 15.18 -7.21 8.72
C GLU A 87 15.03 -5.70 8.50
N LYS A 88 16.14 -5.04 8.11
CA LYS A 88 16.18 -3.61 7.78
C LYS A 88 15.27 -3.31 6.59
N SER A 89 14.73 -2.10 6.58
CA SER A 89 13.98 -1.57 5.44
C SER A 89 14.91 -0.73 4.56
N VAL A 90 14.77 -0.87 3.25
CA VAL A 90 15.43 -0.01 2.26
C VAL A 90 14.38 0.82 1.54
N THR A 91 14.72 2.06 1.20
CA THR A 91 13.90 2.89 0.32
C THR A 91 14.59 3.00 -1.03
N VAL A 92 13.87 2.64 -2.08
CA VAL A 92 14.32 2.73 -3.47
C VAL A 92 13.48 3.76 -4.22
N GLU A 93 14.09 4.38 -5.22
CA GLU A 93 13.42 5.39 -6.04
C GLU A 93 13.10 4.82 -7.42
N LEU A 94 11.83 4.88 -7.78
CA LEU A 94 11.39 4.53 -9.13
C LEU A 94 11.07 5.79 -9.93
N SER A 95 11.38 5.78 -11.23
CA SER A 95 11.33 6.91 -12.15
C SER A 95 10.72 6.48 -13.49
N THR A 96 9.81 7.28 -14.03
CA THR A 96 9.25 7.06 -15.37
C THR A 96 10.21 7.45 -16.50
N ALA A 97 11.33 8.11 -16.18
CA ALA A 97 12.35 8.49 -17.18
C ALA A 97 13.36 7.36 -17.48
N SER A 98 13.23 6.21 -16.81
CA SER A 98 14.05 5.02 -17.01
C SER A 98 13.21 3.92 -17.66
N THR A 99 13.76 3.26 -18.68
CA THR A 99 13.06 2.28 -19.53
C THR A 99 12.84 0.93 -18.85
N GLU A 100 13.72 0.55 -17.92
CA GLU A 100 13.53 -0.57 -16.99
C GLU A 100 14.19 -0.18 -15.66
N GLN A 101 13.46 -0.31 -14.56
CA GLN A 101 14.06 -0.29 -13.23
C GLN A 101 13.76 -1.60 -12.56
N GLU A 102 14.67 -2.54 -12.78
CA GLU A 102 14.77 -3.73 -11.96
C GLU A 102 15.57 -3.35 -10.71
N VAL A 103 14.88 -3.35 -9.57
CA VAL A 103 15.54 -3.18 -8.28
C VAL A 103 15.94 -4.58 -7.84
N ASP A 104 17.21 -4.94 -8.04
CA ASP A 104 17.75 -6.15 -7.42
C ASP A 104 17.84 -5.91 -5.91
N TYR A 105 16.87 -6.45 -5.18
CA TYR A 105 16.82 -6.38 -3.73
C TYR A 105 17.96 -7.19 -3.07
N THR A 106 18.65 -8.04 -3.83
CA THR A 106 19.82 -8.81 -3.39
C THR A 106 21.10 -7.96 -3.41
N ASP A 107 21.27 -7.07 -4.40
CA ASP A 107 22.39 -6.12 -4.46
C ASP A 107 22.31 -5.08 -3.33
N ILE A 108 21.11 -4.78 -2.86
CA ILE A 108 20.91 -3.92 -1.67
C ILE A 108 21.50 -4.57 -0.40
N LYS A 109 21.62 -5.90 -0.33
CA LYS A 109 22.28 -6.57 0.81
C LYS A 109 23.80 -6.33 0.85
N SER A 110 24.49 -6.13 -0.29
CA SER A 110 25.94 -5.94 -0.29
C SER A 110 26.38 -4.55 0.14
N ASP A 111 25.57 -3.52 -0.10
CA ASP A 111 25.90 -2.13 0.25
C ASP A 111 25.59 -1.79 1.71
N LEU A 112 24.82 -2.64 2.42
CA LEU A 112 24.41 -2.45 3.80
C LEU A 112 25.29 -3.17 4.84
N PHE A 113 26.29 -3.94 4.39
CA PHE A 113 27.27 -4.64 5.23
C PHE A 113 28.69 -4.60 4.61
N PRO A 114 29.52 -3.58 4.92
CA PRO A 114 30.96 -3.63 4.67
C PRO A 114 31.70 -4.58 5.61
#